data_AF-A0AAV7IUH2-F1
#
_entry.id   AF-A0AAV7IUH2-F1
#
_cell.length_a   1.000
_cell.length_b   1.000
_cell.length_c   1.000
_cell.angle_alpha   90.00
_cell.angle_beta   90.00
_cell.angle_gamma   90.00
#
_symmetry.space_group_name_H-M   'P 1'
#
loop_
_entity.id
_entity.type
_entity.pdbx_description
1 polymer ?
#
loop_
_entity_poly.entity_id
_entity_poly.type
_entity_poly.pdbx_seq_one_letter_code
_entity_poly.pdbx_strand_id
1 'polypeptide(L)'
;MAQSRLERIGTIFTRVQSLLKSGAVKSEDKPIWYVVYEAFPPKYEPRFDRVAPNIEIQDIFYKEDIIRAKFQKEFGNNLTFHINV
;
A
#
# COMPACT_ATOMS: atom_id res chain seq x y z
N MET A 1 20.51 17.48 16.78
CA MET A 1 20.17 16.39 15.84
C MET A 1 19.87 17.01 14.49
N ALA A 2 20.61 16.65 13.44
CA ALA A 2 20.29 17.08 12.08
C ALA A 2 19.04 16.34 11.59
N GLN A 3 18.00 17.07 11.17
CA GLN A 3 16.78 16.50 10.61
C GLN A 3 16.54 17.08 9.21
N SER A 4 16.19 16.23 8.24
CA SER A 4 15.80 16.67 6.91
C SER A 4 14.27 16.78 6.80
N ARG A 5 13.78 17.94 6.35
CA ARG A 5 12.35 18.19 6.08
C ARG A 5 12.00 18.20 4.58
N LEU A 6 12.93 17.77 3.72
CA LEU A 6 12.76 17.76 2.25
C LEU A 6 11.89 16.58 1.79
N GLU A 7 10.58 16.76 1.72
CA GLU A 7 9.61 15.74 1.34
C GLU A 7 9.62 15.38 -0.16
N ARG A 8 10.01 16.32 -1.02
CA ARG A 8 10.04 16.14 -2.48
C ARG A 8 11.32 15.51 -3.02
N ILE A 9 12.34 15.32 -2.17
CA ILE A 9 13.67 14.86 -2.56
C ILE A 9 13.98 13.52 -1.88
N GLY A 10 14.16 12.48 -2.69
CA GLY A 10 14.46 11.13 -2.20
C GLY A 10 13.29 10.52 -1.42
N THR A 11 13.59 9.53 -0.58
CA THR A 11 12.63 8.92 0.35
C THR A 11 13.06 9.16 1.79
N ILE A 12 12.19 8.89 2.76
CA ILE A 12 12.57 8.97 4.18
C ILE A 12 13.76 8.05 4.48
N PHE A 13 13.82 6.89 3.83
CA PHE A 13 14.89 5.91 4.02
C PHE A 13 16.22 6.43 3.49
N THR A 14 16.27 6.92 2.24
CA THR A 14 17.53 7.41 1.64
C THR A 14 18.06 8.65 2.36
N ARG A 15 17.17 9.51 2.89
CA ARG A 15 17.55 10.69 3.66
C ARG A 15 18.12 10.34 5.04
N VAL A 16 17.53 9.38 5.75
CA VAL A 16 18.10 8.92 7.02
C VAL A 16 19.42 8.17 6.77
N GLN A 17 19.48 7.36 5.72
CA GLN A 17 20.71 6.67 5.33
C GLN A 17 21.85 7.64 5.03
N SER A 18 21.60 8.75 4.32
CA SER A 18 22.64 9.73 4.02
C SER A 18 23.11 10.48 5.27
N LEU A 19 22.20 10.81 6.19
CA LEU A 19 22.53 11.44 7.47
C LEU A 19 23.34 10.52 8.38
N LEU A 20 23.05 9.22 8.39
CA LEU A 20 23.86 8.21 9.09
C LEU A 20 25.24 8.08 8.45
N LYS A 21 25.32 8.00 7.11
CA LYS A 21 26.59 7.87 6.38
C LYS A 21 27.49 9.10 6.52
N SER A 22 26.92 10.30 6.62
CA SER A 22 27.68 11.54 6.82
C SER A 22 28.10 11.78 8.26
N GLY A 23 27.61 10.97 9.22
CA GLY A 23 27.82 11.17 10.65
C GLY A 23 27.01 12.33 11.25
N ALA A 24 26.11 12.94 10.48
CA ALA A 24 25.22 14.01 10.97
C ALA A 24 24.17 13.48 11.96
N VAL A 25 23.86 12.19 11.90
CA VAL A 25 23.08 11.43 12.89
C VAL A 25 23.95 10.29 13.39
N LYS A 26 24.07 10.14 14.72
CA LYS A 26 24.83 9.03 15.32
C LYS A 26 24.10 7.71 15.06
N SER A 27 24.86 6.62 14.97
CA SER A 27 24.28 5.28 14.82
C SER A 27 23.32 4.90 15.96
N GLU A 28 23.58 5.40 17.17
CA GLU A 28 22.74 5.23 18.36
C GLU A 28 21.39 5.97 18.24
N ASP A 29 21.37 7.08 17.50
CA ASP A 29 20.17 7.89 17.23
C ASP A 29 19.40 7.41 15.99
N LYS A 30 19.74 6.22 15.46
CA LYS A 30 19.04 5.61 14.34
C LYS A 30 17.56 5.40 14.72
N PRO A 31 16.60 5.86 13.89
CA PRO A 31 15.19 5.64 14.16
C PRO A 31 14.84 4.15 14.25
N ILE A 32 13.96 3.79 15.18
CA ILE A 32 13.53 2.39 15.42
C ILE A 32 12.98 1.73 14.15
N TRP A 33 12.24 2.49 13.32
CA TRP A 33 11.67 1.96 12.08
C TRP A 33 12.73 1.64 11.01
N TYR A 34 13.95 2.21 11.10
CA TYR A 34 14.97 2.07 10.05
C TYR A 34 15.36 0.61 9.84
N VAL A 35 15.55 -0.15 10.93
CA VAL A 35 15.93 -1.57 10.84
C VAL A 35 14.81 -2.43 10.26
N VAL A 36 13.54 -2.06 10.52
CA VAL A 36 12.38 -2.74 9.95
C VAL A 36 12.30 -2.48 8.45
N TYR A 37 12.51 -1.23 8.02
CA TYR A 37 12.55 -0.86 6.60
C TYR A 37 13.70 -1.55 5.87
N GLU A 38 14.88 -1.63 6.49
CA GLU A 38 16.07 -2.28 5.93
C GLU A 38 15.86 -3.80 5.77
N ALA A 39 15.23 -4.45 6.74
CA ALA A 39 14.95 -5.90 6.69
C ALA A 39 13.79 -6.23 5.75
N PHE A 40 12.76 -5.39 5.70
CA PHE A 40 11.51 -5.61 4.96
C PHE A 40 11.14 -4.37 4.15
N PRO A 41 11.91 -4.04 3.08
CA PRO A 41 11.64 -2.86 2.28
C PRO A 41 10.29 -2.99 1.57
N PRO A 42 9.57 -1.87 1.36
CA PRO A 42 8.33 -1.90 0.60
C PRO A 42 8.60 -2.34 -0.85
N LYS A 43 7.62 -3.00 -1.48
CA LYS A 43 7.71 -3.38 -2.90
C LYS A 43 8.04 -2.20 -3.81
N TYR A 44 7.58 -1.00 -3.44
CA TYR A 44 7.78 0.23 -4.18
C TYR A 44 8.19 1.34 -3.22
N GLU A 45 9.27 2.04 -3.55
CA GLU A 45 9.76 3.18 -2.77
C GLU A 45 8.71 4.32 -2.70
N PRO A 46 8.52 4.96 -1.52
CA PRO A 46 7.57 6.04 -1.32
C PRO A 46 8.13 7.37 -1.86
N ARG A 47 8.30 7.44 -3.18
CA ARG A 47 8.76 8.65 -3.86
C ARG A 47 7.62 9.66 -4.01
N PHE A 48 7.95 10.95 -3.89
CA PHE A 48 7.01 12.05 -4.06
C PHE A 48 6.40 12.10 -5.47
N ASP A 49 7.17 11.73 -6.50
CA ASP A 49 6.76 11.76 -7.90
C ASP A 49 5.99 10.51 -8.34
N ARG A 50 5.68 9.59 -7.42
CA ARG A 50 4.93 8.38 -7.73
C ARG A 50 3.44 8.68 -7.88
N VAL A 51 3.01 8.85 -9.13
CA VAL A 51 1.59 9.02 -9.47
C VAL A 51 0.86 7.67 -9.33
N ALA A 52 -0.38 7.70 -8.83
CA ALA A 52 -1.25 6.53 -8.86
C ALA A 52 -1.51 6.13 -10.32
N PRO A 53 -1.51 4.83 -10.67
CA PRO A 53 -1.84 4.42 -12.02
C PRO A 53 -3.27 4.87 -12.35
N ASN A 54 -3.42 5.62 -13.43
CA ASN A 54 -4.73 5.96 -13.98
C ASN A 54 -5.19 4.80 -14.87
N ILE A 55 -5.72 3.76 -14.23
CA ILE A 55 -6.22 2.56 -14.89
C ILE A 55 -7.73 2.48 -14.71
N GLU A 56 -8.43 2.09 -15.78
CA GLU A 56 -9.84 1.75 -15.69
C GLU A 56 -9.98 0.44 -14.92
N ILE A 57 -10.77 0.46 -13.85
CA ILE A 57 -11.06 -0.71 -13.04
C ILE A 57 -12.15 -1.49 -13.76
N GLN A 58 -11.87 -2.76 -14.07
CA GLN A 58 -12.85 -3.64 -14.70
C GLN A 58 -13.80 -4.24 -13.67
N ASP A 59 -15.07 -4.34 -14.04
CA ASP A 59 -16.06 -5.07 -13.26
C ASP A 59 -15.70 -6.55 -13.21
N ILE A 60 -15.89 -7.15 -12.04
CA ILE A 60 -15.61 -8.57 -11.81
C ILE A 60 -16.88 -9.37 -12.10
N PHE A 61 -16.91 -10.01 -13.27
CA PHE A 61 -17.99 -10.93 -13.65
C PHE A 61 -17.46 -12.35 -13.81
N TYR A 62 -18.21 -13.31 -13.28
CA TYR A 62 -17.98 -14.74 -13.42
C TYR A 62 -19.01 -15.37 -14.35
N LYS A 63 -18.69 -16.56 -14.89
CA LYS A 63 -19.63 -17.29 -15.78
C LYS A 63 -20.92 -17.67 -15.05
N GLU A 64 -20.81 -17.94 -13.76
CA GLU A 64 -21.92 -18.29 -12.87
C GLU A 64 -22.88 -17.12 -12.66
N ASP A 65 -22.44 -15.87 -12.82
CA ASP A 65 -23.28 -14.69 -12.61
C ASP A 65 -24.43 -14.63 -13.62
N ILE A 66 -24.26 -15.20 -14.82
CA ILE A 66 -25.33 -15.35 -15.80
C ILE A 66 -26.47 -16.23 -15.24
N ILE A 67 -26.10 -17.33 -14.57
CA ILE A 67 -27.07 -18.27 -13.99
C ILE A 67 -27.68 -17.66 -12.72
N ARG A 68 -26.87 -17.03 -11.86
CA ARG A 68 -27.35 -16.33 -10.66
C ARG A 68 -28.32 -15.20 -11.01
N ALA A 69 -28.07 -14.44 -12.08
CA ALA A 69 -28.98 -13.39 -12.53
C ALA A 69 -30.34 -13.95 -12.97
N LYS A 70 -30.36 -15.08 -13.70
CA LYS A 70 -31.60 -15.76 -14.07
C LYS A 70 -32.35 -16.26 -12.84
N PHE A 71 -31.64 -16.93 -11.93
CA PHE A 71 -32.22 -17.43 -10.69
C PHE A 71 -32.79 -16.29 -9.82
N GLN A 72 -32.07 -15.18 -9.67
CA GLN A 72 -32.53 -14.01 -8.93
C GLN A 72 -33.78 -13.38 -9.57
N LYS A 73 -33.85 -13.34 -10.91
CA LYS A 73 -35.02 -12.81 -11.62
C LYS A 73 -36.28 -13.67 -11.37
N GLU A 74 -36.13 -14.97 -11.24
CA GLU A 74 -37.25 -15.91 -11.07
C GLU A 74 -37.64 -16.12 -9.59
N PHE A 75 -36.67 -16.12 -8.66
CA PHE A 75 -36.87 -16.56 -7.28
C PHE A 75 -36.40 -15.55 -6.22
N GLY A 76 -35.91 -14.38 -6.63
CA GLY A 76 -35.13 -13.46 -5.79
C GLY A 76 -35.79 -12.95 -4.51
N ASN A 77 -37.13 -12.92 -4.47
CA ASN A 77 -37.88 -12.41 -3.31
C ASN A 77 -37.93 -13.40 -2.13
N ASN A 78 -37.57 -14.67 -2.33
CA ASN A 78 -37.77 -15.75 -1.35
C ASN A 78 -36.46 -16.31 -0.77
N LEU A 79 -35.33 -15.62 -0.99
CA LEU A 79 -34.01 -16.11 -0.58
C LEU A 79 -33.56 -15.48 0.74
N THR A 80 -33.27 -16.32 1.73
CA THR A 80 -32.60 -15.92 2.98
C THR A 80 -31.15 -16.37 2.94
N PHE A 81 -30.21 -15.42 3.01
CA PHE A 81 -28.78 -15.72 3.07
C PHE A 81 -28.30 -15.63 4.52
N HIS A 82 -27.67 -16.69 5.01
CA HIS A 82 -26.91 -16.65 6.25
C HIS A 82 -25.42 -16.53 5.91
N ILE A 83 -24.86 -15.34 6.14
CA ILE A 83 -23.43 -15.12 6.01
C ILE A 83 -22.82 -15.46 7.36
N ASN A 84 -22.05 -16.55 7.41
CA ASN A 84 -21.23 -16.85 8.56
C ASN A 84 -19.99 -15.94 8.48
N VAL A 85 -19.92 -14.96 9.39
CA VAL A 85 -18.72 -14.14 9.62
C VAL A 85 -17.90 -14.78 10.73
#